data_AF-A0AAV7C7R5-F1
#
_entry.id   AF-A0AAV7C7R5-F1
#
_cell.length_a   1.000
_cell.length_b   1.000
_cell.length_c   1.000
_cell.angle_alpha   90.00
_cell.angle_beta   90.00
_cell.angle_gamma   90.00
#
_symmetry.space_group_name_H-M   'P 1'
#
loop_
_entity.id
_entity.type
_entity.pdbx_description
1 polymer ?
#
loop_
_entity_poly.entity_id
_entity_poly.type
_entity_poly.pdbx_seq_one_letter_code
_entity_poly.pdbx_strand_id
1 'polypeptide(L)'
;MEDINPSYYPATRAAGLAGDKINYDRGGPNRFMEVQGVTKARKEIIAGQGNKYNVEFAIKDSVNEQNPIQCTAEVLYPTNKQSAPNVTYKLQSEPQNNTTAKDQEFYNNMKHRSVPLAAEEIPGKERQCSRIPLQNADPPDDYTGNGALVDRSSLGPFRRAKSQQL
;
A
#
# COMPACT_ATOMS: atom_id res chain seq x y z
N MET A 1 -0.74 14.31 27.51
CA MET A 1 -1.16 13.13 26.74
C MET A 1 -1.38 11.98 27.73
N GLU A 2 -2.50 11.29 27.65
CA GLU A 2 -2.96 10.25 28.59
C GLU A 2 -2.81 8.86 27.95
N ASP A 3 -2.30 7.88 28.70
CA ASP A 3 -2.26 6.49 28.24
C ASP A 3 -3.68 5.90 28.19
N ILE A 4 -4.03 5.26 27.09
CA ILE A 4 -5.32 4.59 26.92
C ILE A 4 -5.11 3.09 26.69
N ASN A 5 -6.12 2.28 27.05
CA ASN A 5 -6.05 0.84 26.84
C ASN A 5 -5.84 0.52 25.34
N PRO A 6 -4.73 -0.15 24.97
CA PRO A 6 -4.41 -0.46 23.56
C PRO A 6 -5.46 -1.29 22.84
N SER A 7 -6.19 -2.14 23.58
CA SER A 7 -7.24 -3.00 23.02
C SER A 7 -8.59 -2.30 22.88
N TYR A 8 -8.73 -1.06 23.35
CA TYR A 8 -10.01 -0.35 23.32
C TYR A 8 -10.24 0.39 22.00
N TYR A 9 -11.51 0.58 21.65
CA TYR A 9 -11.90 1.06 20.31
C TYR A 9 -11.22 2.36 19.85
N PRO A 10 -10.86 3.35 20.71
CA PRO A 10 -10.17 4.54 20.22
C PRO A 10 -8.76 4.23 19.70
N ALA A 11 -8.04 3.34 20.40
CA ALA A 11 -6.69 2.92 20.01
C ALA A 11 -6.73 2.08 18.73
N THR A 12 -7.62 1.08 18.67
CA THR A 12 -7.71 0.18 17.52
C THR A 12 -8.20 0.90 16.26
N ARG A 13 -9.12 1.88 16.38
CA ARG A 13 -9.55 2.72 15.24
C ARG A 13 -8.46 3.65 14.74
N ALA A 14 -7.67 4.26 15.65
CA ALA A 14 -6.54 5.09 15.25
C ALA A 14 -5.47 4.27 14.53
N ALA A 15 -5.13 3.08 15.04
CA ALA A 15 -4.20 2.17 14.38
C ALA A 15 -4.73 1.66 13.03
N GLY A 16 -6.03 1.35 12.93
CA GLY A 16 -6.68 0.96 11.67
C GLY A 16 -6.55 2.05 10.61
N LEU A 17 -6.85 3.30 10.95
CA LEU A 17 -6.70 4.43 10.02
C LEU A 17 -5.23 4.67 9.62
N ALA A 18 -4.29 4.46 10.54
CA ALA A 18 -2.86 4.48 10.20
C ALA A 18 -2.50 3.33 9.23
N GLY A 19 -3.06 2.14 9.43
CA GLY A 19 -2.95 1.00 8.51
C GLY A 19 -3.48 1.33 7.12
N ASP A 20 -4.65 1.97 7.01
CA ASP A 20 -5.22 2.41 5.74
C ASP A 20 -4.30 3.39 5.01
N LYS A 21 -3.72 4.36 5.74
CA LYS A 21 -2.75 5.30 5.16
C LYS A 21 -1.48 4.60 4.68
N ILE A 22 -0.97 3.64 5.45
CA ILE A 22 0.20 2.82 5.06
C ILE A 22 -0.11 2.03 3.78
N ASN A 23 -1.30 1.44 3.68
CA ASN A 23 -1.73 0.71 2.48
C ASN A 23 -1.89 1.64 1.28
N TYR A 24 -2.38 2.85 1.46
CA TYR A 24 -2.43 3.85 0.40
C TYR A 24 -1.03 4.24 -0.09
N ASP A 25 -0.07 4.44 0.81
CA ASP A 25 1.27 4.90 0.46
C ASP A 25 2.20 3.79 -0.06
N ARG A 26 2.06 2.56 0.46
CA ARG A 26 3.03 1.45 0.29
C ARG A 26 2.41 0.15 -0.23
N GLY A 27 1.08 0.07 -0.32
CA GLY A 27 0.36 -1.11 -0.79
C GLY A 27 0.37 -1.26 -2.30
N GLY A 28 -0.25 -2.34 -2.77
CA GLY A 28 -0.38 -2.64 -4.20
C GLY A 28 -1.19 -3.92 -4.43
N PRO A 29 -1.44 -4.30 -5.69
CA PRO A 29 -2.24 -5.50 -6.01
C PRO A 29 -1.73 -6.78 -5.34
N ASN A 30 -0.42 -6.89 -5.13
CA ASN A 30 0.21 -8.04 -4.46
C ASN A 30 0.76 -7.71 -3.07
N ARG A 31 0.31 -6.63 -2.42
CA ARG A 31 0.77 -6.22 -1.09
C ARG A 31 -0.35 -5.57 -0.28
N PHE A 32 -0.62 -6.15 0.89
CA PHE A 32 -1.56 -5.58 1.86
C PHE A 32 -0.97 -5.67 3.27
N MET A 33 -0.85 -4.53 3.93
CA MET A 33 -0.36 -4.39 5.29
C MET A 33 -1.51 -4.50 6.28
N GLU A 34 -1.57 -5.61 6.99
CA GLU A 34 -2.54 -5.87 8.04
C GLU A 34 -1.99 -5.45 9.41
N VAL A 35 -2.79 -4.69 10.17
CA VAL A 35 -2.48 -4.33 11.56
C VAL A 35 -2.66 -5.56 12.45
N GLN A 36 -1.59 -6.00 13.13
CA GLN A 36 -1.60 -7.22 13.95
C GLN A 36 -2.12 -6.98 15.38
N GLY A 37 -2.02 -5.75 15.89
CA GLY A 37 -2.47 -5.37 17.22
C GLY A 37 -1.74 -4.16 17.77
N VAL A 38 -2.42 -3.38 18.61
CA VAL A 38 -1.88 -2.17 19.25
C VAL A 38 -1.17 -2.56 20.54
N THR A 39 0.08 -2.16 20.69
CA THR A 39 0.90 -2.44 21.88
C THR A 39 0.90 -1.28 22.86
N LYS A 40 0.85 -0.04 22.36
CA LYS A 40 0.70 1.16 23.18
C LYS A 40 -0.19 2.17 22.48
N ALA A 41 -0.95 2.93 23.27
CA ALA A 41 -1.79 3.99 22.76
C ALA A 41 -1.89 5.12 23.77
N ARG A 42 -1.82 6.34 23.26
CA ARG A 42 -2.00 7.55 24.05
C ARG A 42 -2.92 8.53 23.33
N LYS A 43 -3.65 9.33 24.10
CA LYS A 43 -4.57 10.35 23.61
C LYS A 43 -4.22 11.73 24.15
N GLU A 44 -4.33 12.72 23.29
CA GLU A 44 -4.22 14.13 23.65
C GLU A 44 -5.39 14.89 23.02
N ILE A 45 -6.01 15.77 23.82
CA ILE A 45 -7.01 16.71 23.31
C ILE A 45 -6.28 18.01 23.03
N ILE A 46 -6.25 18.43 21.77
CA ILE A 46 -5.62 19.67 21.33
C ILE A 46 -6.71 20.73 21.16
N ALA A 47 -6.68 21.77 21.97
CA ALA A 47 -7.67 22.84 21.95
C ALA A 47 -7.81 23.45 20.55
N GLY A 48 -9.04 23.50 20.04
CA GLY A 48 -9.35 24.02 18.70
C GLY A 48 -8.92 23.13 17.52
N GLN A 49 -8.15 22.06 17.75
CA GLN A 49 -7.68 21.17 16.67
C GLN A 49 -8.33 19.79 16.70
N GLY A 50 -8.59 19.20 17.88
CA GLY A 50 -9.30 17.92 18.00
C GLY A 50 -8.57 16.88 18.85
N ASN A 51 -8.78 15.59 18.56
CA ASN A 51 -8.20 14.49 19.32
C ASN A 51 -7.00 13.91 18.57
N LYS A 52 -5.81 13.99 19.17
CA LYS A 52 -4.59 13.36 18.68
C LYS A 52 -4.36 12.02 19.39
N TYR A 53 -4.07 10.99 18.63
CA TYR A 53 -3.71 9.66 19.10
C TYR A 53 -2.27 9.37 18.70
N ASN A 54 -1.46 8.89 19.64
CA ASN A 54 -0.15 8.32 19.37
C ASN A 54 -0.24 6.82 19.63
N VAL A 55 0.00 6.00 18.61
CA VAL A 55 -0.18 4.54 18.68
C VAL A 55 1.08 3.82 18.22
N GLU A 56 1.43 2.75 18.94
CA GLU A 56 2.46 1.79 18.56
C GLU A 56 1.77 0.46 18.25
N PHE A 57 2.06 -0.12 17.09
CA PHE A 57 1.47 -1.38 16.62
C PHE A 57 2.39 -2.07 15.62
N ALA A 58 2.16 -3.35 15.34
CA ALA A 58 2.85 -4.05 14.28
C ALA A 58 1.97 -4.16 13.01
N ILE A 59 2.58 -4.04 11.84
CA ILE A 59 1.96 -4.35 10.55
C ILE A 59 2.58 -5.61 9.96
N LYS A 60 1.83 -6.37 9.17
CA LYS A 60 2.32 -7.55 8.46
C LYS A 60 1.84 -7.51 7.02
N ASP A 61 2.73 -7.80 6.06
CA ASP A 61 2.28 -8.09 4.69
C ASP A 61 1.58 -9.46 4.70
N SER A 62 0.24 -9.45 4.68
CA SER A 62 -0.55 -10.67 4.78
C SER A 62 -0.66 -11.43 3.45
N VAL A 63 -0.36 -10.77 2.33
CA VAL A 63 -0.37 -11.40 0.99
C VAL A 63 0.90 -12.21 0.77
N ASN A 64 2.04 -11.71 1.26
CA ASN A 64 3.35 -12.38 1.12
C ASN A 64 3.89 -13.00 2.41
N GLU A 65 3.06 -13.06 3.46
CA GLU A 65 3.36 -13.65 4.77
C GLU A 65 4.70 -13.20 5.39
N GLN A 66 5.05 -11.91 5.22
CA GLN A 66 6.30 -11.39 5.75
C GLN A 66 6.28 -11.29 7.29
N ASN A 67 7.47 -11.15 7.89
CA ASN A 67 7.58 -10.87 9.32
C ASN A 67 6.93 -9.52 9.66
N PRO A 68 6.25 -9.40 10.83
CA PRO A 68 5.69 -8.13 11.25
C PRO A 68 6.75 -7.03 11.43
N ILE A 69 6.41 -5.81 11.03
CA ILE A 69 7.22 -4.60 11.17
C ILE A 69 6.57 -3.70 12.22
N GLN A 70 7.35 -3.24 13.20
CA GLN A 70 6.85 -2.28 14.18
C GLN A 70 6.60 -0.91 13.54
N CYS A 71 5.52 -0.27 13.94
CA CYS A 71 5.06 1.01 13.45
C CYS A 71 4.68 1.92 14.62
N THR A 72 5.04 3.20 14.51
CA THR A 72 4.54 4.27 15.36
C THR A 72 3.77 5.25 14.49
N ALA A 73 2.55 5.61 14.88
CA ALA A 73 1.73 6.56 14.14
C ALA A 73 1.14 7.64 15.05
N GLU A 74 0.94 8.82 14.46
CA GLU A 74 0.16 9.90 15.03
C GLU A 74 -1.08 10.15 14.16
N VAL A 75 -2.25 10.17 14.78
CA VAL A 75 -3.54 10.36 14.12
C VAL A 75 -4.28 11.51 14.79
N LEU A 76 -4.48 12.61 14.07
CA LEU A 76 -5.26 13.75 14.53
C LEU A 76 -6.64 13.73 13.87
N TYR A 77 -7.67 13.49 14.67
CA TYR A 77 -9.06 13.69 14.27
C TYR A 77 -9.46 15.15 14.51
N PRO A 78 -9.76 15.92 13.44
CA PRO A 78 -10.05 17.33 13.58
C PRO A 78 -11.37 17.59 14.31
N THR A 79 -11.47 18.73 15.03
CA THR A 79 -12.75 19.20 15.60
C THR A 79 -13.79 19.47 14.50
N ASN A 80 -13.33 19.98 13.36
CA ASN A 80 -14.15 20.15 12.16
C ASN A 80 -14.45 18.79 11.52
N LYS A 81 -15.70 18.33 11.63
CA LYS A 81 -16.13 17.02 11.13
C LYS A 81 -16.09 16.89 9.60
N GLN A 82 -15.98 18.00 8.88
CA GLN A 82 -15.85 18.03 7.42
C GLN A 82 -14.41 17.80 6.94
N SER A 83 -13.43 17.82 7.84
CA SER A 83 -12.02 17.61 7.50
C SER A 83 -11.59 16.16 7.72
N ALA A 84 -10.78 15.63 6.81
CA ALA A 84 -10.19 14.31 6.98
C ALA A 84 -9.17 14.30 8.14
N PRO A 85 -8.97 13.17 8.82
CA PRO A 85 -7.92 13.04 9.82
C PRO A 85 -6.52 13.22 9.21
N ASN A 86 -5.60 13.81 9.97
CA ASN A 86 -4.19 13.87 9.60
C ASN A 86 -3.47 12.64 10.19
N VAL A 87 -2.72 11.93 9.36
CA VAL A 87 -2.03 10.70 9.72
C VAL A 87 -0.55 10.84 9.35
N THR A 88 0.32 10.65 10.34
CA THR A 88 1.76 10.46 10.12
C THR A 88 2.19 9.15 10.74
N TYR A 89 3.18 8.49 10.14
CA TYR A 89 3.67 7.21 10.64
C TYR A 89 5.15 7.04 10.38
N LYS A 90 5.77 6.13 11.13
CA LYS A 90 7.15 5.68 10.98
C LYS A 90 7.18 4.17 11.10
N LEU A 91 7.79 3.52 10.11
CA LEU A 91 8.07 2.10 10.14
C LEU A 91 9.48 1.88 10.71
N GLN A 92 9.63 0.85 11.55
CA GLN A 92 10.94 0.47 12.11
C GLN A 92 11.91 0.00 11.01
N SER A 93 11.38 -0.63 9.96
CA SER A 93 12.13 -1.06 8.79
C SER A 93 11.27 -0.94 7.54
N GLU A 94 11.93 -0.92 6.39
CA GLU A 94 11.26 -0.90 5.09
C GLU A 94 10.70 -2.30 4.75
N PRO A 95 9.47 -2.40 4.20
CA PRO A 95 8.94 -3.66 3.72
C PRO A 95 9.81 -4.25 2.60
N GLN A 96 9.95 -5.58 2.57
CA GLN A 96 10.78 -6.21 1.56
C GLN A 96 10.21 -6.00 0.16
N ASN A 97 11.03 -5.60 -0.80
CA ASN A 97 10.60 -5.37 -2.18
C ASN A 97 10.52 -6.68 -3.00
N ASN A 98 9.54 -7.52 -2.70
CA ASN A 98 9.33 -8.83 -3.35
C ASN A 98 8.13 -8.86 -4.32
N THR A 99 7.39 -7.76 -4.50
CA THR A 99 6.16 -7.75 -5.30
C THR A 99 6.35 -7.23 -6.73
N THR A 100 7.50 -6.59 -7.02
CA THR A 100 7.75 -5.92 -8.32
C THR A 100 7.44 -6.82 -9.52
N ALA A 101 7.90 -8.08 -9.52
CA ALA A 101 7.64 -9.00 -10.62
C ALA A 101 6.15 -9.37 -10.77
N LYS A 102 5.46 -9.64 -9.65
CA LYS A 102 4.02 -9.96 -9.64
C LYS A 102 3.14 -8.76 -10.03
N ASP A 103 3.54 -7.56 -9.61
CA ASP A 103 2.84 -6.32 -9.97
C ASP A 103 3.04 -5.99 -11.46
N GLN A 104 4.23 -6.26 -12.01
CA GLN A 104 4.49 -6.14 -13.45
C GLN A 104 3.67 -7.16 -14.26
N GLU A 105 3.57 -8.41 -13.78
CA GLU A 105 2.73 -9.44 -14.39
C GLU A 105 1.24 -9.03 -14.36
N PHE A 106 0.75 -8.53 -13.22
CA PHE A 106 -0.61 -8.00 -13.09
C PHE A 106 -0.87 -6.86 -14.08
N TYR A 107 0.05 -5.89 -14.16
CA TYR A 107 -0.05 -4.78 -15.10
C TYR A 107 -0.08 -5.27 -16.55
N ASN A 108 0.84 -6.16 -16.93
CA ASN A 108 0.89 -6.71 -18.28
C ASN A 108 -0.39 -7.48 -18.62
N ASN A 109 -0.92 -8.29 -17.69
CA ASN A 109 -2.18 -8.99 -17.89
C ASN A 109 -3.33 -7.99 -18.13
N MET A 110 -3.46 -6.97 -17.29
CA MET A 110 -4.51 -5.95 -17.43
C MET A 110 -4.37 -5.14 -18.72
N LYS A 111 -3.14 -4.81 -19.14
CA LYS A 111 -2.85 -4.04 -20.35
C LYS A 111 -3.22 -4.78 -21.64
N HIS A 112 -3.03 -6.09 -21.69
CA HIS A 112 -3.22 -6.89 -22.91
C HIS A 112 -4.57 -7.61 -22.96
N ARG A 113 -5.51 -7.31 -22.06
CA ARG A 113 -6.86 -7.88 -22.16
C ARG A 113 -7.54 -7.39 -23.44
N SER A 114 -8.11 -8.33 -24.19
CA SER A 114 -8.88 -8.03 -25.40
C SER A 114 -10.21 -7.32 -25.10
N VAL A 115 -10.75 -7.52 -23.90
CA VAL A 115 -11.99 -6.92 -23.42
C VAL A 115 -11.76 -6.28 -22.05
N PRO A 116 -12.28 -5.05 -21.81
CA PRO A 116 -12.25 -4.42 -20.50
C PRO A 116 -12.76 -5.35 -19.39
N LEU A 117 -12.07 -5.37 -18.24
CA LEU A 117 -12.50 -6.16 -17.10
C LEU A 117 -13.80 -5.57 -16.53
N ALA A 118 -14.86 -6.37 -16.52
CA ALA A 118 -16.09 -6.11 -15.81
C ALA A 118 -16.34 -7.26 -14.83
N ALA A 119 -16.65 -6.94 -13.58
CA ALA A 119 -16.97 -7.89 -12.54
C ALA A 119 -17.92 -7.25 -11.52
N GLU A 120 -18.74 -8.08 -10.88
CA GLU A 120 -19.72 -7.67 -9.88
C GLU A 120 -19.59 -8.59 -8.66
N GLU A 121 -20.09 -8.15 -7.51
CA GLU A 121 -20.13 -8.93 -6.26
C GLU A 121 -18.76 -9.52 -5.85
N ILE A 122 -17.76 -8.66 -5.56
CA ILE A 122 -16.44 -9.09 -5.04
C ILE A 122 -16.28 -8.62 -3.58
N PRO A 123 -16.17 -9.54 -2.60
CA PRO A 123 -16.35 -10.98 -2.71
C PRO A 123 -17.83 -11.35 -2.89
N GLY A 124 -18.10 -12.50 -3.50
CA GLY A 124 -19.48 -12.97 -3.72
C GLY A 124 -20.19 -13.31 -2.40
N LYS A 125 -21.46 -13.73 -2.47
CA LYS A 125 -22.26 -14.11 -1.27
C LYS A 125 -21.57 -15.17 -0.39
N GLU A 126 -20.83 -16.08 -1.01
CA GLU A 126 -20.05 -17.14 -0.33
C GLU A 126 -18.69 -16.68 0.18
N ARG A 127 -18.38 -15.38 0.08
CA ARG A 127 -17.10 -14.75 0.46
C ARG A 127 -15.87 -15.31 -0.29
N GLN A 128 -16.11 -15.87 -1.48
CA GLN A 128 -15.04 -16.41 -2.33
C GLN A 128 -14.68 -15.39 -3.42
N CYS A 129 -13.37 -15.26 -3.67
CA CYS A 129 -12.82 -14.54 -4.81
C CYS A 129 -12.16 -15.54 -5.75
N SER A 130 -12.49 -15.50 -7.04
CA SER A 130 -11.88 -16.36 -8.04
C SER A 130 -10.53 -15.82 -8.50
N ARG A 131 -9.60 -16.73 -8.83
CA ARG A 131 -8.38 -16.35 -9.54
C ARG A 131 -8.72 -16.18 -11.02
N ILE A 132 -8.58 -14.97 -11.54
CA ILE A 132 -8.79 -14.72 -12.97
C ILE A 132 -7.60 -15.30 -13.74
N PRO A 133 -7.81 -16.21 -14.71
CA PRO A 133 -6.73 -16.74 -15.54
C PRO A 133 -6.00 -15.60 -16.27
N LEU A 134 -4.69 -15.73 -16.43
CA LEU A 134 -3.95 -14.87 -17.34
C LEU A 134 -4.50 -15.09 -18.75
N GLN A 135 -4.99 -14.03 -19.39
CA GLN A 135 -5.21 -14.11 -20.84
C GLN A 135 -3.80 -14.12 -21.43
N ASN A 136 -3.39 -15.25 -22.01
CA ASN A 136 -2.16 -15.28 -22.80
C ASN A 136 -2.31 -14.17 -23.82
N ALA A 137 -1.54 -13.09 -23.66
CA ALA A 137 -1.41 -12.13 -24.72
C ALA A 137 -0.83 -12.93 -25.88
N ASP A 138 -1.55 -13.03 -26.99
CA ASP A 138 -0.91 -13.39 -28.24
C ASP A 138 0.31 -12.47 -28.37
N PRO A 139 1.50 -13.01 -28.69
CA PRO A 139 2.65 -12.16 -28.93
C PRO A 139 2.23 -11.11 -29.96
N PRO A 140 2.58 -9.82 -29.79
CA PRO A 140 2.24 -8.83 -30.80
C PRO A 140 2.74 -9.35 -32.15
N ASP A 141 1.90 -9.25 -33.18
CA ASP A 141 2.09 -9.82 -34.54
C ASP A 141 3.38 -9.37 -35.26
N ASP A 142 4.26 -8.63 -34.59
CA ASP A 142 5.54 -8.12 -35.08
C ASP A 142 6.77 -8.80 -34.44
N TYR A 143 6.60 -9.87 -33.66
CA TYR A 143 7.75 -10.69 -33.23
C TYR A 143 8.15 -11.71 -34.31
N THR A 144 8.73 -11.23 -35.41
CA THR A 144 9.58 -12.08 -36.25
C THR A 144 10.90 -12.29 -35.52
N GLY A 145 11.04 -13.44 -34.86
CA GLY A 145 12.30 -13.86 -34.28
C GLY A 145 13.37 -13.94 -35.35
N ASN A 146 14.39 -13.09 -35.23
CA ASN A 146 15.72 -13.35 -35.75
C ASN A 146 16.72 -12.95 -34.67
N GLY A 147 17.52 -13.92 -34.24
CA GLY A 147 18.64 -13.68 -33.35
C GLY A 147 19.60 -12.70 -34.01
N ALA A 148 19.81 -11.56 -33.37
CA ALA A 148 20.91 -10.68 -33.67
C ALA A 148 21.50 -10.16 -32.36
N LEU A 149 22.81 -10.31 -32.28
CA LEU A 149 23.73 -9.85 -31.25
C LEU A 149 23.28 -8.54 -30.58
N VAL A 150 23.31 -8.53 -29.25
CA VAL A 150 23.12 -7.32 -28.45
C VAL A 150 24.26 -6.35 -28.78
N ASP A 151 23.98 -5.35 -29.62
CA ASP A 151 24.86 -4.21 -29.79
C ASP A 151 24.81 -3.37 -28.51
N ARG A 152 25.95 -3.27 -27.82
CA ARG A 152 26.13 -2.56 -26.55
C ARG A 152 26.23 -1.03 -26.72
N SER A 153 25.80 -0.47 -27.83
CA SER A 153 26.03 0.95 -28.16
C SER A 153 24.83 1.89 -27.91
N SER A 154 23.66 1.42 -27.45
CA SER A 154 22.46 2.29 -27.31
C SER A 154 22.14 2.78 -25.88
N LEU A 155 23.08 2.71 -24.94
CA LEU A 155 22.96 3.44 -23.66
C LEU A 155 23.16 4.95 -23.89
N GLY A 156 22.10 5.62 -24.32
CA GLY A 156 21.98 7.08 -24.32
C GLY A 156 21.77 7.65 -22.91
N PRO A 157 22.26 8.86 -22.60
CA PRO A 157 22.44 9.31 -21.22
C PRO A 157 21.13 9.76 -20.56
N PHE A 158 20.89 9.25 -19.35
CA PHE A 158 19.91 9.80 -18.41
C PHE A 158 20.20 11.30 -18.17
N ARG A 159 19.35 12.19 -18.71
CA ARG A 159 19.34 13.60 -18.31
C ARG A 159 18.72 13.71 -16.91
N ARG A 160 19.56 13.99 -15.92
CA ARG A 160 19.13 14.53 -14.61
C ARG A 160 18.44 15.88 -14.84
N ALA A 161 17.17 15.98 -14.45
CA ALA A 161 16.53 17.28 -14.22
C ALA A 161 17.18 17.92 -12.98
N LYS A 162 17.78 19.10 -13.14
CA LYS A 162 18.24 19.94 -12.03
C LYS A 162 17.03 20.59 -11.38
N SER A 163 17.00 20.56 -10.04
CA SER A 163 16.16 21.44 -9.25
C SER A 163 16.58 22.90 -9.48
N GLN A 164 15.59 23.78 -9.64
CA GLN A 164 15.75 25.19 -9.35
C GLN A 164 14.94 25.47 -8.08
N GLN A 165 15.62 25.86 -7.03
CA GLN A 165 15.07 26.70 -5.97
C GLN A 165 16.01 27.87 -5.75
N LEU A 166 15.37 29.03 -5.60
CA LEU A 166 15.84 30.38 -5.24
C LEU A 166 16.54 31.17 -6.34
#